data_AF-A0A2R6LN00-F1
#
_entry.id   AF-A0A2R6LN00-F1
#
_cell.length_a   1.000
_cell.length_b   1.000
_cell.length_c   1.000
_cell.angle_alpha   90.00
_cell.angle_beta   90.00
_cell.angle_gamma   90.00
#
_symmetry.space_group_name_H-M   'P 1'
#
loop_
_entity.id
_entity.type
_entity.pdbx_description
1 polymer ?
#
loop_
_entity_poly.entity_id
_entity_poly.type
_entity_poly.pdbx_seq_one_letter_code
_entity_poly.pdbx_strand_id
1 'polypeptide(L)'
;MSLYNQVAVVAPGMSLDRRRLLAATARSTGATTSVDGELRVARDRLAGIEAPVPSPAEARRRVAETEADLERQRERVAALRGRLQVADGAAAESESEYEAAVRELSEVETEHLAARERLEAARRQARAARDQRERRLRLQDRVDNLKRTARAELVETIRPAVDDVVPAVPGSAASTVAEAAPVTAALAAVRVGTLRVPPVLACRRFEGAASAESWLGTPVVRL
;
A
#
# COMPACT_ATOMS: atom_id res chain seq x y z
N MET A 1 -8.67 12.52 -8.81
CA MET A 1 -9.95 12.05 -9.40
C MET A 1 -10.63 13.29 -9.98
N SER A 2 -10.84 13.31 -11.30
CA SER A 2 -11.35 14.47 -12.04
C SER A 2 -12.88 14.48 -12.03
N LEU A 3 -13.49 15.67 -12.04
CA LEU A 3 -14.95 15.84 -12.19
C LEU A 3 -15.46 15.15 -13.46
N TYR A 4 -14.70 15.26 -14.56
CA TYR A 4 -15.04 14.60 -15.83
C TYR A 4 -15.33 13.11 -15.66
N ASN A 5 -14.56 12.38 -14.86
CA ASN A 5 -14.78 10.94 -14.67
C ASN A 5 -16.10 10.60 -13.98
N GLN A 6 -16.77 11.58 -13.35
CA GLN A 6 -18.09 11.41 -12.74
C GLN A 6 -19.23 11.81 -13.68
N VAL A 7 -18.95 12.63 -14.71
CA VAL A 7 -19.96 13.27 -15.57
C VAL A 7 -19.65 13.15 -17.06
N ALA A 8 -18.73 12.26 -17.45
CA ALA A 8 -18.30 12.09 -18.84
C ALA A 8 -19.48 11.80 -19.77
N VAL A 9 -20.45 11.03 -19.30
CA VAL A 9 -21.74 10.82 -19.96
C VAL A 9 -22.85 11.07 -18.95
N VAL A 10 -23.72 12.03 -19.24
CA VAL A 10 -24.92 12.34 -18.45
C VAL A 10 -26.13 11.78 -19.19
N ALA A 11 -26.64 10.66 -18.71
CA ALA A 11 -27.75 9.94 -19.32
C ALA A 11 -28.78 9.50 -18.26
N PRO A 12 -30.06 9.35 -18.62
CA PRO A 12 -31.03 8.66 -17.78
C PRO A 12 -30.52 7.27 -17.37
N GLY A 13 -30.79 6.86 -16.13
CA GLY A 13 -30.33 5.56 -15.59
C GLY A 13 -28.88 5.54 -15.10
N MET A 14 -28.11 6.63 -15.21
CA MET A 14 -26.78 6.70 -14.61
C MET A 14 -26.83 6.58 -13.08
N SER A 15 -25.84 5.92 -12.50
CA SER A 15 -25.60 5.89 -11.06
C SER A 15 -24.47 6.86 -10.70
N LEU A 16 -24.55 7.47 -9.52
CA LEU A 16 -23.47 8.31 -9.01
C LEU A 16 -23.27 8.15 -7.51
N ASP A 17 -22.02 8.35 -7.09
CA ASP A 17 -21.69 8.57 -5.67
C ASP A 17 -21.64 10.08 -5.43
N ARG A 18 -22.66 10.62 -4.76
CA ARG A 18 -22.80 12.07 -4.48
C ARG A 18 -21.59 12.64 -3.76
N ARG A 19 -21.00 11.90 -2.82
CA ARG A 19 -19.82 12.37 -2.09
C ARG A 19 -18.61 12.45 -3.00
N ARG A 20 -18.44 11.49 -3.92
CA ARG A 20 -17.37 11.54 -4.93
C ARG A 20 -17.58 12.66 -5.93
N LEU A 21 -18.81 12.85 -6.41
CA LEU A 21 -19.16 13.93 -7.33
C LEU A 21 -18.80 15.29 -6.73
N LEU A 22 -19.34 15.61 -5.54
CA LEU A 22 -19.10 16.88 -4.86
C LEU A 22 -17.60 17.09 -4.59
N ALA A 23 -16.89 16.11 -4.05
CA ALA A 23 -15.45 16.24 -3.81
C ALA A 23 -14.64 16.45 -5.11
N ALA A 24 -15.10 15.91 -6.25
CA ALA A 24 -14.48 16.15 -7.55
C ALA A 24 -14.82 17.55 -8.09
N THR A 25 -16.04 18.03 -7.89
CA THR A 25 -16.46 19.41 -8.20
C THR A 25 -15.62 20.41 -7.44
N ALA A 26 -15.49 20.25 -6.12
CA ALA A 26 -14.66 21.12 -5.27
C ALA A 26 -13.21 21.19 -5.76
N ARG A 27 -12.60 20.05 -6.12
CA ARG A 27 -11.23 20.06 -6.66
C ARG A 27 -11.13 20.73 -8.03
N SER A 28 -12.16 20.61 -8.86
CA SER A 28 -12.16 21.27 -10.16
C SER A 28 -12.20 22.80 -10.03
N THR A 29 -12.79 23.33 -8.96
CA THR A 29 -12.77 24.78 -8.67
C THR A 29 -11.51 25.23 -7.94
N GLY A 30 -10.54 24.33 -7.70
CA GLY A 30 -9.29 24.63 -7.02
C GLY A 30 -9.36 24.57 -5.49
N ALA A 31 -10.45 24.06 -4.90
CA ALA A 31 -10.57 23.93 -3.47
C ALA A 31 -9.50 22.99 -2.88
N THR A 32 -8.90 23.43 -1.78
CA THR A 32 -7.92 22.69 -0.98
C THR A 32 -8.51 22.31 0.37
N THR A 33 -7.82 21.43 1.09
CA THR A 33 -8.22 20.96 2.43
C THR A 33 -7.16 21.28 3.46
N SER A 34 -7.56 21.36 4.72
CA SER A 34 -6.64 21.59 5.85
C SER A 34 -5.56 20.51 5.94
N VAL A 35 -5.89 19.29 5.48
CA VAL A 35 -5.05 18.10 5.54
C VAL A 35 -4.23 17.82 4.28
N ASP A 36 -4.31 18.64 3.23
CA ASP A 36 -3.60 18.36 1.96
C ASP A 36 -2.08 18.28 2.15
N GLY A 37 -1.52 19.13 3.02
CA GLY A 37 -0.10 19.11 3.38
C GLY A 37 0.31 17.81 4.05
N GLU A 38 -0.41 17.42 5.10
CA GLU A 38 -0.17 16.18 5.83
C GLU A 38 -0.36 14.94 4.95
N LEU A 39 -1.38 14.96 4.09
CA LEU A 39 -1.67 13.86 3.18
C LEU A 39 -0.56 13.65 2.16
N ARG A 40 0.07 14.72 1.66
CA ARG A 40 1.24 14.65 0.80
C ARG A 40 2.42 14.00 1.53
N VAL A 41 2.78 14.55 2.69
CA VAL A 41 3.88 14.02 3.53
C VAL A 41 3.67 12.55 3.89
N ALA A 42 2.45 12.16 4.25
CA ALA A 42 2.13 10.78 4.60
C ALA A 42 2.26 9.83 3.41
N ARG A 43 1.87 10.27 2.20
CA ARG A 43 2.06 9.49 0.96
C ARG A 43 3.52 9.35 0.59
N ASP A 44 4.31 10.42 0.70
CA ASP A 44 5.74 10.38 0.39
C ASP A 44 6.48 9.43 1.35
N ARG A 45 6.15 9.50 2.65
CA ARG A 45 6.67 8.57 3.66
C ARG A 45 6.27 7.12 3.39
N LEU A 46 5.05 6.88 2.91
CA LEU A 46 4.56 5.55 2.58
C LEU A 46 5.25 4.98 1.33
N ALA A 47 5.47 5.83 0.32
CA ALA A 47 6.17 5.45 -0.91
C ALA A 47 7.64 5.07 -0.64
N GLY A 48 8.28 5.70 0.35
CA GLY A 48 9.64 5.38 0.76
C GLY A 48 9.80 4.08 1.58
N ILE A 49 8.74 3.30 1.83
CA ILE A 49 8.85 2.01 2.52
C ILE A 49 8.68 0.86 1.53
N GLU A 50 9.80 0.21 1.21
CA GLU A 50 9.87 -1.10 0.57
C GLU A 50 10.21 -2.16 1.62
N ALA A 51 9.60 -3.36 1.57
CA ALA A 51 10.28 -4.58 2.03
C ALA A 51 9.41 -5.84 1.87
N PRO A 52 9.94 -6.92 1.26
CA PRO A 52 9.53 -8.28 1.58
C PRO A 52 10.05 -8.69 2.97
N VAL A 53 9.36 -9.63 3.63
CA VAL A 53 9.77 -10.15 4.95
C VAL A 53 10.59 -11.43 4.77
N PRO A 54 11.91 -11.42 5.01
CA PRO A 54 12.73 -12.63 4.93
C PRO A 54 12.41 -13.58 6.10
N SER A 55 12.41 -14.89 5.82
CA SER A 55 12.20 -15.93 6.82
C SER A 55 13.53 -16.45 7.34
N PRO A 56 13.74 -16.52 8.67
CA PRO A 56 14.95 -17.12 9.24
C PRO A 56 14.90 -18.66 9.28
N ALA A 57 13.91 -19.31 8.64
CA ALA A 57 13.71 -20.76 8.72
C ALA A 57 14.89 -21.57 8.16
N GLU A 58 15.46 -21.14 7.04
CA GLU A 58 16.63 -21.78 6.43
C GLU A 58 17.86 -21.69 7.33
N ALA A 59 18.13 -20.50 7.88
CA ALA A 59 19.24 -20.32 8.80
C ALA A 59 19.08 -21.15 10.09
N ARG A 60 17.83 -21.36 10.57
CA ARG A 60 17.57 -22.26 11.72
C ARG A 60 17.87 -23.71 11.38
N ARG A 61 17.42 -24.18 10.20
CA ARG A 61 17.73 -25.55 9.75
C ARG A 61 19.23 -25.77 9.67
N ARG A 62 19.97 -24.80 9.14
CA ARG A 62 21.43 -24.92 9.04
C ARG A 62 22.12 -25.00 10.41
N VAL A 63 21.68 -24.22 11.39
CA VAL A 63 22.22 -24.34 12.76
C VAL A 63 21.99 -25.74 13.31
N ALA A 64 20.78 -26.32 13.15
CA ALA A 64 20.49 -27.66 13.63
C ALA A 64 21.32 -28.75 12.93
N GLU A 65 21.54 -28.62 11.61
CA GLU A 65 22.41 -29.52 10.85
C GLU A 65 23.85 -29.48 11.38
N THR A 66 24.43 -28.28 11.47
CA THR A 66 25.81 -28.08 11.93
C THR A 66 26.01 -28.44 13.41
N GLU A 67 24.99 -28.31 14.25
CA GLU A 67 25.01 -28.77 15.64
C GLU A 67 25.08 -30.30 15.72
N ALA A 68 24.32 -30.99 14.88
CA ALA A 68 24.38 -32.45 14.80
C ALA A 68 25.71 -32.96 14.22
N ASP A 69 26.29 -32.26 13.24
CA ASP A 69 27.64 -32.53 12.72
C ASP A 69 28.70 -32.34 13.82
N LEU A 70 28.59 -31.26 14.59
CA LEU A 70 29.51 -30.93 15.66
C LEU A 70 29.52 -31.99 16.76
N GLU A 71 28.34 -32.47 17.17
CA GLU A 71 28.24 -33.51 18.19
C GLU A 71 28.85 -34.82 17.71
N ARG A 72 28.57 -35.24 16.47
CA ARG A 72 29.19 -36.43 15.86
C ARG A 72 30.72 -36.35 15.84
N GLN A 73 31.27 -35.18 15.50
CA GLN A 73 32.72 -35.02 15.43
C GLN A 73 33.37 -34.98 16.82
N ARG A 74 32.70 -34.40 17.83
CA ARG A 74 33.15 -34.47 19.23
C ARG A 74 33.19 -35.89 19.77
N GLU A 75 32.15 -36.68 19.50
CA GLU A 75 32.11 -38.10 19.85
C GLU A 75 33.27 -38.87 19.19
N ARG A 76 33.55 -38.62 17.90
CA ARG A 76 34.66 -39.24 17.17
C ARG A 76 36.02 -38.91 17.79
N VAL A 77 36.28 -37.64 18.11
CA VAL A 77 37.52 -37.20 18.76
C VAL A 77 37.66 -37.84 20.15
N ALA A 78 36.59 -37.92 20.93
CA ALA A 78 36.60 -38.58 22.24
C ALA A 78 36.90 -40.08 22.14
N ALA A 79 36.30 -40.78 21.17
CA ALA A 79 36.54 -42.20 20.92
C ALA A 79 38.00 -42.46 20.49
N LEU A 80 38.56 -41.64 19.59
CA LEU A 80 39.96 -41.73 19.16
C LEU A 80 40.93 -41.47 20.32
N ARG A 81 40.66 -40.44 21.13
CA ARG A 81 41.45 -40.15 22.34
C ARG A 81 41.45 -41.33 23.32
N GLY A 82 40.29 -41.94 23.55
CA GLY A 82 40.17 -43.11 24.41
C GLY A 82 40.97 -44.30 23.89
N ARG A 83 40.93 -44.56 22.57
CA ARG A 83 41.76 -45.60 21.94
C ARG A 83 43.26 -45.35 22.11
N LEU A 84 43.72 -44.12 21.88
CA LEU A 84 45.12 -43.72 22.06
C LEU A 84 45.63 -43.89 23.50
N GLN A 85 44.79 -43.64 24.51
CA GLN A 85 45.17 -43.79 25.93
C GLN A 85 45.31 -45.24 26.37
N VAL A 86 44.54 -46.16 25.77
CA VAL A 86 44.58 -47.60 26.09
C VAL A 86 45.74 -48.29 25.35
N ALA A 87 46.06 -47.83 24.14
CA ALA A 87 47.21 -48.30 23.40
C ALA A 87 48.46 -47.54 23.85
N ASP A 88 49.12 -48.04 24.91
CA ASP A 88 50.35 -47.53 25.52
C ASP A 88 51.47 -47.29 24.47
N GLY A 89 51.48 -46.10 23.84
CA GLY A 89 52.39 -45.75 22.74
C GLY A 89 51.99 -46.26 21.35
N ALA A 90 50.71 -46.16 20.97
CA ALA A 90 50.17 -46.64 19.70
C ALA A 90 50.87 -46.09 18.44
N ALA A 91 50.96 -46.94 17.40
CA ALA A 91 51.54 -46.69 16.08
C ALA A 91 51.14 -45.33 15.46
N ALA A 92 52.08 -44.70 14.75
CA ALA A 92 51.95 -43.38 14.11
C ALA A 92 50.64 -43.15 13.31
N GLU A 93 50.02 -44.21 12.79
CA GLU A 93 48.71 -44.13 12.12
C GLU A 93 47.57 -43.70 13.07
N SER A 94 47.55 -44.17 14.32
CA SER A 94 46.51 -43.82 15.31
C SER A 94 46.63 -42.38 15.79
N GLU A 95 47.85 -41.87 15.90
CA GLU A 95 48.11 -40.46 16.21
C GLU A 95 47.70 -39.55 15.06
N SER A 96 48.06 -39.91 13.82
CA SER A 96 47.63 -39.18 12.62
C SER A 96 46.11 -39.15 12.44
N GLU A 97 45.39 -40.25 12.75
CA GLU A 97 43.92 -40.30 12.68
C GLU A 97 43.28 -39.35 13.70
N TYR A 98 43.85 -39.27 14.91
CA TYR A 98 43.41 -38.33 15.95
C TYR A 98 43.65 -36.87 15.56
N GLU A 99 44.86 -36.54 15.07
CA GLU A 99 45.17 -35.19 14.61
C GLU A 99 44.24 -34.74 13.48
N ALA A 100 43.94 -35.63 12.53
CA ALA A 100 42.98 -35.38 11.46
C ALA A 100 41.57 -35.11 12.01
N ALA A 101 41.10 -35.93 12.96
CA ALA A 101 39.79 -35.75 13.57
C ALA A 101 39.68 -34.43 14.38
N VAL A 102 40.75 -34.01 15.05
CA VAL A 102 40.82 -32.71 15.75
C VAL A 102 40.78 -31.54 14.76
N ARG A 103 41.44 -31.67 13.61
CA ARG A 103 41.39 -30.66 12.55
C ARG A 103 39.97 -30.53 11.98
N GLU A 104 39.36 -31.66 11.62
CA GLU A 104 37.95 -31.71 11.17
C GLU A 104 37.00 -31.13 12.23
N LEU A 105 37.22 -31.39 13.52
CA LEU A 105 36.42 -30.79 14.61
C LEU A 105 36.50 -29.27 14.58
N SER A 106 37.70 -28.71 14.39
CA SER A 106 37.89 -27.26 14.32
C SER A 106 37.17 -26.65 13.11
N GLU A 107 37.13 -27.34 11.97
CA GLU A 107 36.38 -26.93 10.78
C GLU A 107 34.87 -26.93 11.04
N VAL A 108 34.33 -28.00 11.65
CA VAL A 108 32.91 -28.10 11.99
C VAL A 108 32.50 -27.08 13.06
N GLU A 109 33.36 -26.81 14.06
CA GLU A 109 33.13 -25.76 15.05
C GLU A 109 33.04 -24.38 14.40
N THR A 110 33.93 -24.09 13.45
CA THR A 110 33.91 -22.85 12.67
C THR A 110 32.64 -22.74 11.84
N GLU A 111 32.22 -23.83 11.21
CA GLU A 111 30.98 -23.86 10.43
C GLU A 111 29.74 -23.64 11.30
N HIS A 112 29.67 -24.29 12.47
CA HIS A 112 28.57 -24.12 13.41
C HIS A 112 28.49 -22.68 13.92
N LEU A 113 29.63 -22.07 14.27
CA LEU A 113 29.68 -20.66 14.65
C LEU A 113 29.15 -19.76 13.52
N ALA A 114 29.61 -19.95 12.29
CA ALA A 114 29.13 -19.21 11.13
C ALA A 114 27.62 -19.40 10.89
N ALA A 115 27.09 -20.61 11.07
CA ALA A 115 25.65 -20.87 10.96
C ALA A 115 24.85 -20.09 12.02
N ARG A 116 25.34 -20.02 13.26
CA ARG A 116 24.71 -19.25 14.34
C ARG A 116 24.69 -17.75 14.02
N GLU A 117 25.81 -17.19 13.57
CA GLU A 117 25.90 -15.78 13.19
C GLU A 117 24.92 -15.43 12.06
N ARG A 118 24.81 -16.29 11.03
CA ARG A 118 23.82 -16.13 9.95
C ARG A 118 22.38 -16.17 10.48
N LEU A 119 22.07 -17.06 11.41
CA LEU A 119 20.75 -17.11 12.04
C LEU A 119 20.42 -15.83 12.82
N GLU A 120 21.39 -15.29 13.56
CA GLU A 120 21.20 -14.03 14.27
C GLU A 120 20.98 -12.86 13.31
N ALA A 121 21.76 -12.77 12.23
CA ALA A 121 21.57 -11.78 11.18
C ALA A 121 20.17 -11.89 10.54
N ALA A 122 19.76 -13.10 10.17
CA ALA A 122 18.44 -13.37 9.60
C ALA A 122 17.30 -13.00 10.58
N ARG A 123 17.48 -13.26 11.88
CA ARG A 123 16.52 -12.84 12.92
C ARG A 123 16.43 -11.32 13.03
N ARG A 124 17.56 -10.60 13.01
CA ARG A 124 17.59 -9.13 13.03
C ARG A 124 16.89 -8.55 11.81
N GLN A 125 17.20 -9.05 10.62
CA GLN A 125 16.55 -8.66 9.37
C GLN A 125 15.04 -8.92 9.40
N ALA A 126 14.61 -10.10 9.86
CA ALA A 126 13.20 -10.43 9.95
C ALA A 126 12.44 -9.57 10.98
N ARG A 127 13.07 -9.11 12.06
CA ARG A 127 12.48 -8.14 13.00
C ARG A 127 12.34 -6.77 12.32
N ALA A 128 13.42 -6.25 11.76
CA ALA A 128 13.41 -4.97 11.05
C ALA A 128 12.36 -4.93 9.93
N ALA A 129 12.20 -6.01 9.16
CA ALA A 129 11.18 -6.12 8.12
C ALA A 129 9.74 -6.11 8.69
N ARG A 130 9.51 -6.73 9.86
CA ARG A 130 8.21 -6.65 10.55
C ARG A 130 7.92 -5.23 11.03
N ASP A 131 8.90 -4.57 11.64
CA ASP A 131 8.76 -3.20 12.13
C ASP A 131 8.46 -2.23 10.98
N GLN A 132 9.14 -2.41 9.84
CA GLN A 132 8.85 -1.65 8.61
C GLN A 132 7.44 -1.92 8.07
N ARG A 133 6.99 -3.19 8.07
CA ARG A 133 5.62 -3.54 7.66
C ARG A 133 4.59 -2.90 8.59
N GLU A 134 4.80 -2.92 9.90
CA GLU A 134 3.91 -2.29 10.87
C GLU A 134 3.85 -0.77 10.65
N ARG A 135 5.01 -0.12 10.45
CA ARG A 135 5.09 1.30 10.10
C ARG A 135 4.34 1.61 8.80
N ARG A 136 4.45 0.75 7.79
CA ARG A 136 3.71 0.88 6.52
C ARG A 136 2.20 0.82 6.73
N LEU A 137 1.71 -0.15 7.51
CA LEU A 137 0.28 -0.28 7.82
C LEU A 137 -0.26 0.96 8.53
N ARG A 138 0.45 1.45 9.56
CA ARG A 138 0.07 2.68 10.27
C ARG A 138 0.01 3.89 9.34
N LEU A 139 0.95 4.02 8.41
CA LEU A 139 0.95 5.11 7.43
C LEU A 139 -0.18 4.96 6.41
N GLN A 140 -0.48 3.74 5.96
CA GLN A 140 -1.63 3.47 5.08
C GLN A 140 -2.94 3.89 5.74
N ASP A 141 -3.15 3.48 7.00
CA ASP A 141 -4.34 3.87 7.77
C ASP A 141 -4.42 5.38 7.96
N ARG A 142 -3.30 6.04 8.27
CA ARG A 142 -3.23 7.50 8.35
C ARG A 142 -3.60 8.15 7.03
N VAL A 143 -3.04 7.69 5.91
CA VAL A 143 -3.35 8.20 4.56
C VAL A 143 -4.84 8.05 4.27
N ASP A 144 -5.44 6.92 4.61
CA ASP A 144 -6.85 6.68 4.33
C ASP A 144 -7.78 7.51 5.23
N ASN A 145 -7.41 7.73 6.49
CA ASN A 145 -8.09 8.67 7.38
C ASN A 145 -7.99 10.12 6.85
N LEU A 146 -6.79 10.58 6.48
CA LEU A 146 -6.60 11.92 5.90
C LEU A 146 -7.39 12.10 4.60
N LYS A 147 -7.46 11.07 3.74
CA LYS A 147 -8.31 11.10 2.53
C LYS A 147 -9.80 11.22 2.87
N ARG A 148 -10.26 10.58 3.95
CA ARG A 148 -11.66 10.69 4.41
C ARG A 148 -11.95 12.11 4.88
N THR A 149 -11.09 12.67 5.73
CA THR A 149 -11.19 14.07 6.19
C THR A 149 -11.19 15.05 5.02
N ALA A 150 -10.21 14.95 4.12
CA ALA A 150 -10.13 15.78 2.93
C ALA A 150 -11.42 15.72 2.09
N ARG A 151 -12.00 14.52 1.94
CA ARG A 151 -13.25 14.37 1.18
C ARG A 151 -14.42 15.04 1.90
N ALA A 152 -14.51 14.94 3.23
CA ALA A 152 -15.56 15.60 4.00
C ALA A 152 -15.47 17.11 3.86
N GLU A 153 -14.30 17.70 4.07
CA GLU A 153 -14.07 19.15 3.94
C GLU A 153 -14.41 19.67 2.53
N LEU A 154 -13.98 18.95 1.48
CA LEU A 154 -14.32 19.33 0.09
C LEU A 154 -15.82 19.31 -0.15
N VAL A 155 -16.52 18.28 0.36
CA VAL A 155 -17.97 18.15 0.23
C VAL A 155 -18.68 19.27 0.98
N GLU A 156 -18.26 19.59 2.20
CA GLU A 156 -18.84 20.66 3.00
C GLU A 156 -18.63 22.02 2.33
N THR A 157 -17.44 22.26 1.78
CA THR A 157 -17.09 23.52 1.10
C THR A 157 -17.96 23.78 -0.13
N ILE A 158 -18.19 22.77 -0.98
CA ILE A 158 -18.83 22.97 -2.28
C ILE A 158 -20.34 22.74 -2.26
N ARG A 159 -20.86 22.01 -1.25
CA ARG A 159 -22.27 21.62 -1.21
C ARG A 159 -23.23 22.81 -1.31
N PRO A 160 -23.06 23.92 -0.56
CA PRO A 160 -23.97 25.06 -0.66
C PRO A 160 -24.08 25.59 -2.10
N ALA A 161 -22.95 25.78 -2.78
CA ALA A 161 -22.93 26.28 -4.16
C ALA A 161 -23.61 25.32 -5.15
N VAL A 162 -23.52 24.01 -4.93
CA VAL A 162 -24.22 23.02 -5.77
C VAL A 162 -25.71 23.00 -5.44
N ASP A 163 -26.08 23.02 -4.16
CA ASP A 163 -27.47 23.04 -3.72
C ASP A 163 -28.21 24.29 -4.26
N ASP A 164 -27.55 25.46 -4.28
CA ASP A 164 -28.11 26.69 -4.86
C ASP A 164 -28.46 26.56 -6.36
N VAL A 165 -27.73 25.71 -7.09
CA VAL A 165 -27.95 25.51 -8.54
C VAL A 165 -29.01 24.44 -8.82
N VAL A 166 -29.20 23.47 -7.91
CA VAL A 166 -30.09 22.32 -8.15
C VAL A 166 -31.53 22.71 -8.52
N PRO A 167 -32.18 23.70 -7.88
CA PRO A 167 -33.52 24.15 -8.27
C PRO A 167 -33.57 24.73 -9.69
N ALA A 168 -32.48 25.35 -10.14
CA ALA A 168 -32.38 25.99 -11.46
C ALA A 168 -32.03 25.02 -12.60
N VAL A 169 -31.70 23.75 -12.29
CA VAL A 169 -31.44 22.73 -13.31
C VAL A 169 -32.72 22.44 -14.09
N PRO A 170 -32.70 22.47 -15.44
CA PRO A 170 -33.89 22.19 -16.24
C PRO A 170 -34.55 20.85 -15.91
N GLY A 171 -35.85 20.90 -15.59
CA GLY A 171 -36.65 19.75 -15.20
C GLY A 171 -36.26 19.12 -13.85
N SER A 172 -35.61 19.90 -12.98
CA SER A 172 -35.44 19.58 -11.57
C SER A 172 -36.75 19.79 -10.81
N ALA A 173 -36.99 18.94 -9.82
CA ALA A 173 -38.01 19.11 -8.79
C ALA A 173 -37.40 19.04 -7.38
N ALA A 174 -36.07 18.98 -7.29
CA ALA A 174 -35.34 18.87 -6.03
C ALA A 174 -34.84 20.25 -5.58
N SER A 175 -34.73 20.42 -4.27
CA SER A 175 -34.16 21.63 -3.68
C SER A 175 -32.67 21.48 -3.37
N THR A 176 -32.19 20.24 -3.20
CA THR A 176 -30.81 19.94 -2.84
C THR A 176 -30.23 18.80 -3.68
N VAL A 177 -28.91 18.71 -3.75
CA VAL A 177 -28.18 17.66 -4.46
C VAL A 177 -28.40 16.27 -3.82
N ALA A 178 -28.74 16.24 -2.54
CA ALA A 178 -29.06 15.01 -1.82
C ALA A 178 -30.36 14.37 -2.35
N GLU A 179 -31.37 15.19 -2.62
CA GLU A 179 -32.67 14.79 -3.15
C GLU A 179 -32.68 14.64 -4.67
N ALA A 180 -31.78 15.36 -5.36
CA ALA A 180 -31.72 15.40 -6.81
C ALA A 180 -31.52 14.02 -7.44
N ALA A 181 -32.26 13.77 -8.51
CA ALA A 181 -32.01 12.63 -9.40
C ALA A 181 -30.60 12.70 -10.00
N PRO A 182 -30.01 11.55 -10.40
CA PRO A 182 -28.63 11.50 -10.87
C PRO A 182 -28.22 12.51 -11.95
N VAL A 183 -29.06 12.65 -12.97
CA VAL A 183 -28.87 13.61 -14.06
C VAL A 183 -28.86 15.04 -13.53
N THR A 184 -29.78 15.38 -12.62
CA THR A 184 -29.88 16.73 -12.04
C THR A 184 -28.64 17.06 -11.20
N ALA A 185 -28.21 16.14 -10.34
CA ALA A 185 -27.00 16.32 -9.54
C ALA A 185 -25.75 16.48 -10.42
N ALA A 186 -25.62 15.68 -11.48
CA ALA A 186 -24.51 15.79 -12.43
C ALA A 186 -24.51 17.15 -13.15
N LEU A 187 -25.65 17.62 -13.66
CA LEU A 187 -25.75 18.92 -14.35
C LEU A 187 -25.42 20.09 -13.41
N ALA A 188 -25.92 20.08 -12.17
CA ALA A 188 -25.57 21.09 -11.17
C ALA A 188 -24.06 21.08 -10.87
N ALA A 189 -23.46 19.91 -10.73
CA ALA A 189 -22.02 19.77 -10.50
C ALA A 189 -21.18 20.25 -11.70
N VAL A 190 -21.62 20.00 -12.93
CA VAL A 190 -20.96 20.53 -14.15
C VAL A 190 -21.05 22.05 -14.19
N ARG A 191 -22.21 22.62 -13.83
CA ARG A 191 -22.43 24.07 -13.82
C ARG A 191 -21.52 24.83 -12.84
N VAL A 192 -21.28 24.23 -11.68
CA VAL A 192 -20.44 24.81 -10.61
C VAL A 192 -18.96 24.51 -10.81
N GLY A 193 -18.65 23.31 -11.31
CA GLY A 193 -17.29 22.84 -11.50
C GLY A 193 -16.62 23.40 -12.74
N THR A 194 -15.34 23.06 -12.91
CA THR A 194 -14.60 23.33 -14.15
C THR A 194 -14.29 22.03 -14.88
N LEU A 195 -14.53 22.00 -16.18
CA LEU A 195 -14.21 20.88 -17.04
C LEU A 195 -13.23 21.33 -18.14
N ARG A 196 -12.20 20.51 -18.35
CA ARG A 196 -11.25 20.69 -19.48
C ARG A 196 -11.68 19.92 -20.73
N VAL A 197 -12.56 18.95 -20.56
CA VAL A 197 -13.07 18.08 -21.64
C VAL A 197 -14.60 18.17 -21.64
N PRO A 198 -15.22 18.41 -22.80
CA PRO A 198 -16.67 18.49 -22.92
C PRO A 198 -17.36 17.18 -22.49
N PRO A 199 -18.36 17.22 -21.59
CA PRO A 199 -19.15 16.04 -21.27
C PRO A 199 -20.16 15.72 -22.39
N VAL A 200 -20.56 14.45 -22.47
CA VAL A 200 -21.62 13.99 -23.38
C VAL A 200 -22.97 14.05 -22.67
N LEU A 201 -23.93 14.76 -23.24
CA LEU A 201 -25.31 14.84 -22.75
C LEU A 201 -26.22 13.96 -23.62
N ALA A 202 -26.61 12.82 -23.06
CA ALA A 202 -27.62 11.93 -23.63
C ALA A 202 -28.95 12.06 -22.85
N CYS A 203 -29.28 13.28 -22.42
CA CYS A 203 -30.49 13.59 -21.66
C CYS A 203 -31.31 14.67 -22.37
N ARG A 204 -32.64 14.59 -22.23
CA ARG A 204 -33.59 15.55 -22.82
C ARG A 204 -33.92 16.68 -21.84
N ARG A 205 -32.87 17.33 -21.30
CA ARG A 205 -33.01 18.47 -20.37
C ARG A 205 -32.87 19.83 -21.05
N PHE A 206 -32.27 19.86 -22.23
CA PHE A 206 -32.01 21.06 -23.01
C PHE A 206 -32.56 20.88 -24.42
N GLU A 207 -33.03 21.96 -25.03
CA GLU A 207 -33.55 21.97 -26.41
C GLU A 207 -32.44 21.63 -27.41
N GLY A 208 -31.25 22.23 -27.23
CA GLY A 208 -30.09 22.08 -28.12
C GLY A 208 -28.76 22.05 -27.39
N ALA A 209 -27.67 21.78 -28.14
CA ALA A 209 -26.31 21.87 -27.62
C ALA A 209 -26.01 23.31 -27.15
N ALA A 210 -26.33 24.32 -27.96
CA ALA A 210 -26.11 25.73 -27.61
C ALA A 210 -26.80 26.15 -26.30
N SER A 211 -28.05 25.71 -26.07
CA SER A 211 -28.74 26.00 -24.79
C SER A 211 -28.07 25.33 -23.59
N ALA A 212 -27.55 24.11 -23.79
CA ALA A 212 -26.84 23.38 -22.75
C ALA A 212 -25.50 24.05 -22.43
N GLU A 213 -24.73 24.46 -23.44
CA GLU A 213 -23.46 25.17 -23.26
C GLU A 213 -23.67 26.53 -22.57
N SER A 214 -24.65 27.29 -23.03
CA SER A 214 -25.00 28.58 -22.43
C SER A 214 -25.40 28.45 -20.96
N TRP A 215 -26.13 27.40 -20.60
CA TRP A 215 -26.51 27.17 -19.21
C TRP A 215 -25.33 26.65 -18.40
N LEU A 216 -24.64 25.59 -18.86
CA LEU A 216 -23.56 24.92 -18.13
C LEU A 216 -22.27 25.75 -18.04
N GLY A 217 -22.07 26.71 -18.93
CA GLY A 217 -20.84 27.50 -19.01
C GLY A 217 -19.63 26.71 -19.52
N THR A 218 -19.86 25.57 -20.17
CA THR A 218 -18.81 24.70 -20.74
C THR A 218 -19.30 24.06 -22.04
N PRO A 219 -18.41 23.79 -23.02
CA PRO A 219 -18.81 23.11 -24.25
C PRO A 219 -19.35 21.70 -23.95
N VAL A 220 -20.28 21.19 -24.76
CA VAL A 220 -20.86 19.85 -24.59
C VAL A 220 -21.04 19.10 -25.91
N VAL A 221 -21.03 17.77 -25.84
CA VAL A 221 -21.41 16.92 -26.97
C VAL A 221 -22.82 16.37 -26.71
N ARG A 222 -23.73 16.46 -27.67
CA ARG A 222 -25.07 15.86 -27.55
C ARG A 222 -25.21 14.59 -28.38
N LEU A 223 -25.98 13.63 -27.85
CA LEU A 223 -26.44 12.42 -28.54
C LEU A 223 -27.96 12.46 -28.75
#